data_AF-A0A972KEE8-F1
#
_entry.id   AF-A0A972KEE8-F1
#
_cell.length_a   1.000
_cell.length_b   1.000
_cell.length_c   1.000
_cell.angle_alpha   90.00
_cell.angle_beta   90.00
_cell.angle_gamma   90.00
#
_symmetry.space_group_name_H-M   'P 1'
#
loop_
_entity.id
_entity.type
_entity.pdbx_description
1 polymer ?
#
loop_
_entity_poly.entity_id
_entity_poly.type
_entity_poly.pdbx_seq_one_letter_code
_entity_poly.pdbx_strand_id
1 'polypeptide(L)'
;MPTPPSEHQDSWGQDRVVLFLDTDADPLAITSSSAPSTHLRLTSVEDLGAAMYVLEVATAFAGAVLEIHPFNQPDVQLAKDLAKQALAGDLATPDRPTLDSADPSVGTDLSAFLANHRDGDYVVVLAYLNADAATTEHLESLTHQVRTLTGLPTVLQIGPRYLHSTGQLHKGGPNTGLFIEIIDEPQIDLPIPGQEFTFGELVAAQALADYAALDQRRRRVVRLRLGTDPVRSLRQVAAAIRS
;
A
#
# COMPACT_ATOMS: atom_id res chain seq x y z
N MET A 1 1.64 -23.62 2.22
CA MET A 1 0.30 -23.05 2.04
C MET A 1 0.30 -21.75 2.81
N PRO A 2 0.01 -20.58 2.21
CA PRO A 2 -0.23 -19.38 2.99
C PRO A 2 -1.36 -19.71 3.97
N THR A 3 -1.14 -19.47 5.25
CA THR A 3 -2.19 -19.60 6.25
C THR A 3 -3.30 -18.62 5.84
N PRO A 4 -4.55 -19.07 5.60
CA PRO A 4 -5.64 -18.12 5.41
C PRO A 4 -5.66 -17.17 6.61
N PRO A 5 -5.95 -15.87 6.42
CA PRO A 5 -5.99 -14.93 7.52
C PRO A 5 -6.90 -15.54 8.59
N SER A 6 -6.33 -15.88 9.74
CA SER A 6 -7.06 -16.37 10.90
C SER A 6 -7.77 -15.20 11.54
N GLU A 7 -8.72 -14.59 10.82
CA GLU A 7 -9.40 -13.38 11.27
C GLU A 7 -10.87 -13.68 11.50
N HIS A 8 -11.34 -13.32 12.70
CA HIS A 8 -12.75 -13.08 12.93
C HIS A 8 -13.16 -11.87 12.07
N GLN A 9 -13.82 -12.13 10.94
CA GLN A 9 -14.34 -11.12 10.00
C GLN A 9 -15.35 -10.15 10.65
N ASP A 10 -15.78 -10.43 11.89
CA ASP A 10 -16.59 -9.56 12.73
C ASP A 10 -15.94 -8.18 13.00
N SER A 11 -14.63 -8.03 12.79
CA SER A 11 -13.90 -6.76 12.96
C SER A 11 -14.01 -5.80 11.76
N TRP A 12 -14.62 -6.22 10.65
CA TRP A 12 -14.69 -5.40 9.44
C TRP A 12 -15.84 -4.39 9.50
N GLY A 13 -15.58 -3.16 9.06
CA GLY A 13 -16.59 -2.10 9.01
C GLY A 13 -17.70 -2.36 7.98
N GLN A 14 -18.85 -1.70 8.17
CA GLN A 14 -20.02 -1.76 7.26
C GLN A 14 -19.83 -0.95 5.95
N ASP A 15 -18.65 -0.38 5.76
CA ASP A 15 -18.28 0.52 4.65
C ASP A 15 -17.71 -0.21 3.42
N ARG A 16 -17.72 -1.54 3.44
CA ARG A 16 -17.12 -2.37 2.39
C ARG A 16 -18.02 -3.54 2.01
N VAL A 17 -17.86 -4.00 0.78
CA VAL A 17 -18.41 -5.27 0.30
C VAL A 17 -17.26 -6.24 0.07
N VAL A 18 -17.42 -7.46 0.55
CA VAL A 18 -16.43 -8.53 0.42
C VAL A 18 -16.82 -9.42 -0.76
N LEU A 19 -15.93 -9.54 -1.74
CA LEU A 19 -16.09 -10.50 -2.84
C LEU A 19 -15.20 -11.72 -2.57
N PHE A 20 -15.81 -12.88 -2.41
CA PHE A 20 -15.12 -14.16 -2.34
C PHE A 20 -14.98 -14.77 -3.74
N LEU A 21 -13.77 -15.24 -4.06
CA LEU A 21 -13.49 -16.00 -5.29
C LEU A 21 -13.32 -17.46 -4.90
N ASP A 22 -14.42 -18.22 -4.87
CA ASP A 22 -14.46 -19.56 -4.31
C ASP A 22 -13.94 -20.58 -5.32
N THR A 23 -13.02 -21.45 -4.91
CA THR A 23 -12.69 -22.66 -5.69
C THR A 23 -13.26 -23.90 -5.00
N ASP A 24 -13.42 -25.01 -5.71
CA ASP A 24 -13.90 -26.27 -5.11
C ASP A 24 -12.99 -26.81 -3.99
N ALA A 25 -11.78 -26.27 -3.87
CA ALA A 25 -10.83 -26.53 -2.80
C ALA A 25 -10.74 -25.33 -1.85
N ASP A 26 -11.82 -24.93 -1.17
CA ASP A 26 -11.71 -23.84 -0.19
C ASP A 26 -12.22 -24.16 1.25
N PRO A 27 -11.33 -24.12 2.27
CA PRO A 27 -11.66 -24.08 3.70
C PRO A 27 -12.25 -22.73 4.20
N LEU A 28 -12.39 -21.70 3.36
CA LEU A 28 -12.98 -20.39 3.71
C LEU A 28 -14.51 -20.34 3.60
N ALA A 29 -15.17 -21.46 3.25
CA ALA A 29 -16.58 -21.52 2.88
C ALA A 29 -17.56 -20.87 3.87
N ILE A 30 -17.21 -20.68 5.15
CA ILE A 30 -18.05 -19.94 6.08
C ILE A 30 -17.17 -19.32 7.16
N THR A 31 -16.96 -18.00 7.10
CA THR A 31 -16.80 -17.22 8.34
C THR A 31 -17.74 -16.03 8.26
N SER A 32 -18.42 -15.76 9.38
CA SER A 32 -19.37 -14.68 9.49
C SER A 32 -18.64 -13.34 9.38
N SER A 33 -18.80 -12.67 8.25
CA SER A 33 -18.50 -11.25 8.12
C SER A 33 -19.75 -10.47 8.52
N SER A 34 -19.58 -9.46 9.37
CA SER A 34 -20.64 -8.46 9.58
C SER A 34 -20.81 -7.58 8.33
N ALA A 35 -19.76 -7.42 7.52
CA ALA A 35 -19.79 -6.65 6.28
C ALA A 35 -20.56 -7.40 5.16
N PRO A 36 -21.31 -6.70 4.30
CA PRO A 36 -21.97 -7.29 3.14
C PRO A 36 -20.99 -8.09 2.27
N SER A 37 -21.39 -9.29 1.84
CA SER A 37 -20.54 -10.14 1.01
C SER A 37 -21.25 -10.74 -0.20
N THR A 38 -20.47 -11.11 -1.20
CA THR A 38 -20.91 -11.85 -2.38
C THR A 38 -19.83 -12.84 -2.84
N HIS A 39 -20.21 -13.81 -3.65
CA HIS A 39 -19.38 -14.94 -4.02
C HIS A 39 -19.37 -15.13 -5.54
N LEU A 40 -18.18 -15.31 -6.12
CA LEU A 40 -17.97 -15.78 -7.48
C LEU A 40 -17.27 -17.13 -7.43
N ARG A 41 -17.97 -18.17 -7.86
CA ARG A 41 -17.42 -19.52 -7.89
C ARG A 41 -16.59 -19.73 -9.15
N LEU A 42 -15.36 -20.21 -8.97
CA LEU A 42 -14.37 -20.48 -10.00
C LEU A 42 -14.15 -22.00 -10.08
N THR A 43 -14.91 -22.65 -10.97
CA THR A 43 -14.84 -24.11 -11.21
C THR A 43 -13.97 -24.48 -12.42
N SER A 44 -13.69 -23.50 -13.29
CA SER A 44 -12.79 -23.67 -14.43
C SER A 44 -11.93 -22.42 -14.68
N VAL A 45 -10.99 -22.52 -15.62
CA VAL A 45 -10.16 -21.37 -16.03
C VAL A 45 -11.00 -20.31 -16.74
N GLU A 46 -12.06 -20.72 -17.44
CA GLU A 46 -13.01 -19.81 -18.08
C GLU A 46 -13.77 -18.95 -17.07
N ASP A 47 -14.06 -19.48 -15.89
CA ASP A 47 -14.72 -18.73 -14.81
C ASP A 47 -13.85 -17.56 -14.32
N LEU A 48 -12.52 -17.70 -14.37
CA LEU A 48 -11.62 -16.58 -14.08
C LEU A 48 -11.81 -15.44 -15.10
N GLY A 49 -11.93 -15.78 -16.39
CA GLY A 49 -12.22 -14.81 -17.44
C GLY A 49 -13.58 -14.13 -17.24
N ALA A 50 -14.60 -14.89 -16.84
CA ALA A 50 -15.91 -14.35 -16.51
C ALA A 50 -15.85 -13.41 -15.29
N ALA A 51 -15.14 -13.79 -14.23
CA ALA A 51 -14.95 -12.96 -13.04
C ALA A 51 -14.23 -11.64 -13.38
N MET A 52 -13.18 -11.69 -14.20
CA MET A 52 -12.49 -10.49 -14.70
C MET A 52 -13.46 -9.56 -15.43
N TYR A 53 -14.24 -10.09 -16.37
CA TYR A 53 -15.21 -9.28 -17.13
C TYR A 53 -16.28 -8.64 -16.22
N VAL A 54 -16.82 -9.41 -15.26
CA VAL A 54 -17.79 -8.89 -14.29
C VAL A 54 -17.17 -7.76 -13.46
N LEU A 55 -15.93 -7.91 -13.01
CA LEU A 55 -15.22 -6.89 -12.22
C LEU A 55 -14.92 -5.62 -13.03
N GLU A 56 -14.54 -5.76 -14.30
CA GLU A 56 -14.33 -4.61 -15.20
C GLU A 56 -15.62 -3.82 -15.41
N VAL A 57 -16.72 -4.51 -15.71
CA VAL A 57 -18.03 -3.90 -15.89
C VAL A 57 -18.52 -3.26 -14.59
N ALA A 58 -18.40 -3.94 -13.45
CA ALA A 58 -18.76 -3.41 -12.15
C ALA A 58 -17.96 -2.14 -11.81
N THR A 59 -16.65 -2.12 -12.11
CA THR A 59 -15.79 -0.95 -11.93
C THR A 59 -16.24 0.23 -12.80
N ALA A 60 -16.60 -0.03 -14.06
CA ALA A 60 -17.10 1.00 -14.97
C ALA A 60 -18.43 1.60 -14.49
N PHE A 61 -19.39 0.76 -14.06
CA PHE A 61 -20.65 1.21 -13.49
C PHE A 61 -20.46 1.99 -12.20
N ALA A 62 -19.61 1.51 -11.29
CA ALA A 62 -19.28 2.22 -10.05
C ALA A 62 -18.65 3.59 -10.36
N GLY A 63 -17.72 3.65 -11.32
CA GLY A 63 -17.12 4.89 -11.77
C GLY A 63 -18.16 5.89 -12.30
N ALA A 64 -19.11 5.43 -13.12
CA ALA A 64 -20.20 6.26 -13.62
C ALA A 64 -21.12 6.79 -12.51
N VAL A 65 -21.48 5.95 -11.54
CA VAL A 65 -22.30 6.35 -10.37
C VAL A 65 -21.55 7.35 -9.49
N LEU A 66 -20.24 7.22 -9.36
CA LEU A 66 -19.38 8.11 -8.60
C LEU A 66 -18.94 9.36 -9.39
N GLU A 67 -19.36 9.50 -10.65
CA GLU A 67 -18.96 10.58 -11.55
C GLU A 67 -17.43 10.71 -11.72
N ILE A 68 -16.73 9.58 -11.70
CA ILE A 68 -15.28 9.49 -11.94
C ILE A 68 -15.01 8.68 -13.21
N HIS A 69 -13.87 8.95 -13.86
CA HIS A 69 -13.41 8.12 -14.97
C HIS A 69 -12.41 7.07 -14.44
N PRO A 70 -12.81 5.81 -14.21
CA PRO A 70 -11.97 4.84 -13.52
C PRO A 70 -10.72 4.42 -14.31
N PHE A 71 -10.64 4.75 -15.60
CA PHE A 71 -9.51 4.43 -16.48
C PHE A 71 -8.67 5.64 -16.92
N ASN A 72 -8.81 6.82 -16.30
CA ASN A 72 -7.97 7.98 -16.64
C ASN A 72 -6.67 7.96 -15.81
N GLN A 73 -5.58 8.52 -16.33
CA GLN A 73 -4.27 8.48 -15.65
C GLN A 73 -3.56 9.84 -15.54
N PRO A 74 -4.22 10.90 -15.04
CA PRO A 74 -3.60 12.24 -14.96
C PRO A 74 -2.35 12.27 -14.05
N ASP A 75 -2.33 11.48 -12.98
CA ASP A 75 -1.26 11.53 -11.96
C ASP A 75 0.03 10.77 -12.34
N VAL A 76 0.02 10.00 -13.44
CA VAL A 76 1.20 9.28 -13.91
C VAL A 76 2.26 10.26 -14.39
N GLN A 77 1.83 11.34 -15.07
CA GLN A 77 2.76 12.33 -15.61
C GLN A 77 3.43 13.12 -14.47
N LEU A 78 2.66 13.55 -13.47
CA LEU A 78 3.19 14.25 -12.30
C LEU A 78 4.28 13.43 -11.59
N ALA A 79 4.04 12.14 -11.36
CA ALA A 79 5.02 11.27 -10.71
C ALA A 79 6.33 11.16 -11.51
N LYS A 80 6.24 11.09 -12.85
CA LYS A 80 7.42 11.05 -13.74
C LYS A 80 8.22 12.35 -13.67
N ASP A 81 7.55 13.49 -13.64
CA ASP A 81 8.21 14.80 -13.63
C ASP A 81 8.90 15.05 -12.29
N LEU A 82 8.25 14.69 -11.17
CA LEU A 82 8.86 14.76 -9.84
C LEU A 82 10.04 13.80 -9.70
N ALA A 83 9.98 12.59 -10.28
CA ALA A 83 11.11 11.64 -10.25
C ALA A 83 12.34 12.19 -10.98
N LYS A 84 12.15 12.89 -12.11
CA LYS A 84 13.25 13.58 -12.81
C LYS A 84 13.85 14.70 -11.98
N GLN A 85 13.01 15.50 -11.31
CA GLN A 85 13.49 16.56 -10.41
C GLN A 85 14.26 15.97 -9.22
N ALA A 86 13.79 14.87 -8.64
CA ALA A 86 14.48 14.17 -7.57
C ALA A 86 15.86 13.65 -8.01
N LEU A 87 15.96 13.05 -9.20
CA LEU A 87 17.23 12.62 -9.78
C LEU A 87 18.19 13.80 -10.04
N ALA A 88 17.66 14.96 -10.40
CA ALA A 88 18.46 16.18 -10.58
C ALA A 88 18.86 16.84 -9.25
N GLY A 89 18.34 16.38 -8.12
CA GLY A 89 18.53 17.01 -6.80
C GLY A 89 17.69 18.26 -6.56
N ASP A 90 16.72 18.54 -7.44
CA ASP A 90 15.88 19.74 -7.42
C ASP A 90 14.58 19.57 -6.61
N LEU A 91 14.26 18.33 -6.19
CA LEU A 91 13.07 18.05 -5.39
C LEU A 91 13.40 18.02 -3.89
N ALA A 92 12.83 18.98 -3.15
CA ALA A 92 12.94 19.00 -1.70
C ALA A 92 12.09 17.88 -1.06
N THR A 93 12.58 17.32 0.05
CA THR A 93 11.78 16.43 0.90
C THR A 93 10.63 17.21 1.54
N PRO A 94 9.37 16.78 1.38
CA PRO A 94 8.23 17.33 2.08
C PRO A 94 8.45 17.46 3.59
N ASP A 95 7.97 18.57 4.17
CA ASP A 95 7.98 18.82 5.61
C ASP A 95 6.85 18.02 6.30
N ARG A 96 7.10 16.72 6.44
CA ARG A 96 6.17 15.72 6.97
C ARG A 96 6.91 14.77 7.90
N PRO A 97 6.22 14.16 8.89
CA PRO A 97 6.86 13.27 9.85
C PRO A 97 7.64 12.15 9.16
N THR A 98 8.92 12.03 9.52
CA THR A 98 9.79 10.93 9.12
C THR A 98 10.21 10.21 10.38
N LEU A 99 9.76 8.96 10.52
CA LEU A 99 10.08 8.09 11.63
C LEU A 99 11.33 7.28 11.30
N ASP A 100 12.15 7.04 12.32
CA ASP A 100 13.31 6.19 12.21
C ASP A 100 13.09 4.91 12.99
N SER A 101 13.25 3.76 12.34
CA SER A 101 13.11 2.45 13.01
C SER A 101 14.10 2.23 14.16
N ALA A 102 15.21 2.96 14.19
CA ALA A 102 16.16 2.93 15.30
C ALA A 102 15.70 3.76 16.52
N ASP A 103 14.72 4.66 16.34
CA ASP A 103 14.18 5.45 17.43
C ASP A 103 13.27 4.58 18.33
N PRO A 104 13.51 4.51 19.65
CA PRO A 104 12.61 3.82 20.58
C PRO A 104 11.15 4.29 20.52
N SER A 105 10.86 5.52 20.07
CA SER A 105 9.49 6.04 19.95
C SER A 105 8.75 5.58 18.69
N VAL A 106 9.42 4.92 17.73
CA VAL A 106 8.84 4.61 16.41
C VAL A 106 7.48 3.94 16.46
N GLY A 107 7.29 2.99 17.40
CA GLY A 107 6.01 2.31 17.59
C GLY A 107 4.91 3.24 18.08
N THR A 108 5.22 4.11 19.04
CA THR A 108 4.28 5.10 19.60
C THR A 108 3.92 6.16 18.56
N ASP A 109 4.91 6.66 17.83
CA ASP A 109 4.69 7.72 16.83
C ASP A 109 3.90 7.22 15.63
N LEU A 110 4.19 6.00 15.17
CA LEU A 110 3.42 5.36 14.10
C LEU A 110 1.99 5.05 14.54
N SER A 111 1.81 4.57 15.78
CA SER A 111 0.47 4.35 16.35
C SER A 111 -0.31 5.67 16.49
N ALA A 112 0.35 6.77 16.89
CA ALA A 112 -0.26 8.09 16.97
C ALA A 112 -0.66 8.63 15.58
N PHE A 113 0.16 8.41 14.56
CA PHE A 113 -0.22 8.72 13.17
C PHE A 113 -1.48 7.96 12.75
N LEU A 114 -1.52 6.65 13.02
CA LEU A 114 -2.64 5.77 12.67
C LEU A 114 -3.91 6.07 13.47
N ALA A 115 -3.80 6.54 14.71
CA ALA A 115 -4.94 6.91 15.55
C ALA A 115 -5.72 8.14 15.02
N ASN A 116 -5.13 8.93 14.12
CA ASN A 116 -5.77 10.09 13.48
C ASN A 116 -6.65 9.72 12.26
N HIS A 117 -7.05 8.45 12.15
CA HIS A 117 -7.98 8.02 11.11
C HIS A 117 -9.42 8.45 11.40
N ARG A 118 -10.26 8.32 10.38
CA ARG A 118 -11.68 8.64 10.37
C ARG A 118 -12.45 7.47 9.78
N ASP A 119 -13.74 7.40 10.05
CA ASP A 119 -14.62 6.42 9.41
C ASP A 119 -14.57 6.57 7.89
N GLY A 120 -14.47 5.44 7.19
CA GLY A 120 -14.31 5.39 5.72
C GLY A 120 -12.89 5.66 5.22
N ASP A 121 -11.91 5.82 6.12
CA ASP A 121 -10.50 5.84 5.74
C ASP A 121 -9.98 4.45 5.38
N TYR A 122 -8.83 4.42 4.70
CA TYR A 122 -8.06 3.21 4.45
C TYR A 122 -6.58 3.49 4.63
N VAL A 123 -5.79 2.45 4.90
CA VAL A 123 -4.35 2.54 5.09
C VAL A 123 -3.61 1.90 3.92
N VAL A 124 -2.53 2.54 3.49
CA VAL A 124 -1.67 2.07 2.41
C VAL A 124 -0.24 2.00 2.91
N VAL A 125 0.34 0.81 2.88
CA VAL A 125 1.76 0.59 3.13
C VAL A 125 2.48 0.61 1.78
N LEU A 126 3.32 1.63 1.56
CA LEU A 126 4.07 1.87 0.33
C LEU A 126 5.53 1.50 0.56
N ALA A 127 5.94 0.30 0.14
CA ALA A 127 7.28 -0.20 0.42
C ALA A 127 8.21 -0.08 -0.79
N TYR A 128 9.19 0.84 -0.71
CA TYR A 128 10.30 0.96 -1.65
C TYR A 128 11.49 0.16 -1.14
N LEU A 129 11.31 -1.17 -1.07
CA LEU A 129 12.29 -2.13 -0.54
C LEU A 129 12.57 -3.22 -1.58
N ASN A 130 13.68 -3.94 -1.41
CA ASN A 130 13.87 -5.20 -2.12
C ASN A 130 12.83 -6.24 -1.66
N ALA A 131 11.88 -6.59 -2.52
CA ALA A 131 10.78 -7.49 -2.20
C ALA A 131 11.17 -8.98 -2.36
N ASP A 132 12.19 -9.41 -1.62
CA ASP A 132 12.47 -10.84 -1.44
C ASP A 132 11.46 -11.49 -0.47
N ALA A 133 11.54 -12.82 -0.31
CA ALA A 133 10.60 -13.57 0.51
C ALA A 133 10.59 -13.11 1.99
N ALA A 134 11.77 -12.86 2.57
CA ALA A 134 11.89 -12.49 3.99
C ALA A 134 11.37 -11.06 4.25
N THR A 135 11.67 -10.12 3.36
CA THR A 135 11.17 -8.74 3.45
C THR A 135 9.66 -8.70 3.23
N THR A 136 9.15 -9.48 2.27
CA THR A 136 7.71 -9.58 1.97
C THR A 136 6.94 -10.12 3.17
N GLU A 137 7.40 -11.20 3.81
CA GLU A 137 6.77 -11.76 5.01
C GLU A 137 6.66 -10.72 6.14
N HIS A 138 7.71 -9.93 6.37
CA HIS A 138 7.68 -8.90 7.41
C HIS A 138 6.84 -7.67 7.04
N LEU A 139 6.78 -7.29 5.77
CA LEU A 139 5.85 -6.27 5.29
C LEU A 139 4.38 -6.71 5.45
N GLU A 140 4.08 -7.96 5.15
CA GLU A 140 2.74 -8.55 5.36
C GLU A 140 2.37 -8.57 6.85
N SER A 141 3.31 -8.94 7.71
CA SER A 141 3.13 -8.92 9.17
C SER A 141 2.83 -7.50 9.69
N LEU A 142 3.61 -6.51 9.28
CA LEU A 142 3.35 -5.10 9.61
C LEU A 142 1.98 -4.64 9.11
N THR A 143 1.65 -4.97 7.86
CA THR A 143 0.36 -4.63 7.23
C THR A 143 -0.81 -5.24 8.00
N HIS A 144 -0.68 -6.50 8.44
CA HIS A 144 -1.69 -7.17 9.26
C HIS A 144 -1.84 -6.50 10.63
N GLN A 145 -0.75 -6.10 11.29
CA GLN A 145 -0.86 -5.40 12.57
C GLN A 145 -1.48 -4.01 12.44
N VAL A 146 -1.14 -3.26 11.39
CA VAL A 146 -1.78 -1.97 11.10
C VAL A 146 -3.29 -2.15 10.89
N ARG A 147 -3.69 -3.20 10.15
CA ARG A 147 -5.10 -3.56 9.97
C ARG A 147 -5.78 -3.91 11.30
N THR A 148 -5.15 -4.75 12.12
CA THR A 148 -5.68 -5.17 13.42
C THR A 148 -5.81 -3.99 14.39
N LEU A 149 -4.83 -3.08 14.42
CA LEU A 149 -4.84 -1.90 15.27
C LEU A 149 -5.95 -0.91 14.89
N THR A 150 -6.20 -0.75 13.59
CA THR A 150 -7.09 0.32 13.07
C THR A 150 -8.48 -0.17 12.68
N GLY A 151 -8.66 -1.45 12.35
CA GLY A 151 -9.89 -1.98 11.73
C GLY A 151 -10.09 -1.54 10.27
N LEU A 152 -9.20 -0.70 9.72
CA LEU A 152 -9.36 -0.11 8.39
C LEU A 152 -8.95 -1.08 7.28
N PRO A 153 -9.54 -0.94 6.07
CA PRO A 153 -9.00 -1.62 4.90
C PRO A 153 -7.54 -1.20 4.75
N THR A 154 -6.64 -2.19 4.76
CA THR A 154 -5.20 -1.94 4.66
C THR A 154 -4.67 -2.66 3.43
N VAL A 155 -3.83 -2.00 2.64
CA VAL A 155 -3.21 -2.60 1.44
C VAL A 155 -1.70 -2.39 1.45
N LEU A 156 -0.96 -3.44 1.11
CA LEU A 156 0.47 -3.38 0.85
C LEU A 156 0.71 -3.15 -0.65
N GLN A 157 1.53 -2.16 -0.97
CA GLN A 157 1.95 -1.84 -2.33
C GLN A 157 3.47 -1.76 -2.37
N ILE A 158 4.07 -2.54 -3.29
CA ILE A 158 5.51 -2.52 -3.48
C ILE A 158 5.85 -1.47 -4.54
N GLY A 159 6.73 -0.53 -4.19
CA GLY A 159 7.29 0.46 -5.09
C GLY A 159 8.44 -0.12 -5.94
N PRO A 160 8.73 0.44 -7.12
CA PRO A 160 7.95 1.47 -7.83
C PRO A 160 6.77 0.90 -8.65
N ARG A 161 6.61 -0.43 -8.72
CA ARG A 161 5.67 -1.11 -9.64
C ARG A 161 4.22 -0.63 -9.51
N TYR A 162 3.77 -0.30 -8.30
CA TYR A 162 2.37 0.07 -8.05
C TYR A 162 1.99 1.47 -8.60
N LEU A 163 2.99 2.32 -8.88
CA LEU A 163 2.77 3.67 -9.42
C LEU A 163 1.98 3.66 -10.74
N HIS A 164 2.00 2.53 -11.46
CA HIS A 164 1.31 2.35 -12.74
C HIS A 164 -0.06 1.67 -12.61
N SER A 165 -0.45 1.21 -11.42
CA SER A 165 -1.73 0.52 -11.18
C SER A 165 -2.64 1.32 -10.25
N THR A 166 -2.39 1.29 -8.94
CA THR A 166 -3.25 1.92 -7.92
C THR A 166 -2.82 3.33 -7.54
N GLY A 167 -1.69 3.83 -8.08
CA GLY A 167 -1.21 5.19 -7.82
C GLY A 167 -2.25 6.29 -8.09
N GLN A 168 -3.11 6.10 -9.10
CA GLN A 168 -4.22 7.01 -9.40
C GLN A 168 -5.29 7.03 -8.31
N LEU A 169 -5.65 5.87 -7.75
CA LEU A 169 -6.60 5.81 -6.66
C LEU A 169 -6.10 6.61 -5.45
N HIS A 170 -4.82 6.44 -5.13
CA HIS A 170 -4.18 7.07 -3.98
C HIS A 170 -4.00 8.58 -4.15
N LYS A 171 -3.76 9.06 -5.37
CA LYS A 171 -3.44 10.47 -5.66
C LYS A 171 -4.63 11.26 -6.22
N GLY A 172 -5.53 10.63 -6.96
CA GLY A 172 -6.68 11.25 -7.60
C GLY A 172 -8.01 11.02 -6.90
N GLY A 173 -8.12 10.00 -6.03
CA GLY A 173 -9.36 9.68 -5.29
C GLY A 173 -9.67 10.62 -4.10
N PRO A 174 -10.75 10.33 -3.34
CA PRO A 174 -11.08 11.06 -2.11
C PRO A 174 -9.92 11.10 -1.11
N ASN A 175 -9.88 12.10 -0.22
CA ASN A 175 -8.82 12.24 0.79
C ASN A 175 -9.05 11.39 2.04
N THR A 176 -9.21 10.09 1.81
CA THR A 176 -9.50 9.07 2.82
C THR A 176 -8.33 8.10 3.05
N GLY A 177 -7.20 8.26 2.33
CA GLY A 177 -6.01 7.44 2.54
C GLY A 177 -5.10 7.96 3.65
N LEU A 178 -4.60 7.05 4.49
CA LEU A 178 -3.41 7.21 5.32
C LEU A 178 -2.27 6.40 4.70
N PHE A 179 -1.12 7.02 4.50
CA PHE A 179 -0.02 6.45 3.74
C PHE A 179 1.22 6.29 4.63
N ILE A 180 1.76 5.07 4.69
CA ILE A 180 3.03 4.76 5.35
C ILE A 180 4.03 4.46 4.22
N GLU A 181 4.90 5.41 3.90
CA GLU A 181 5.98 5.18 2.95
C GLU A 181 7.20 4.60 3.66
N ILE A 182 7.64 3.41 3.25
CA ILE A 182 8.75 2.69 3.85
C ILE A 182 9.92 2.69 2.88
N ILE A 183 11.07 3.15 3.36
CA ILE A 183 12.33 3.17 2.62
C ILE A 183 13.45 2.53 3.45
N ASP A 184 14.46 1.98 2.79
CA ASP A 184 15.69 1.48 3.39
C ASP A 184 16.93 2.21 2.86
N GLU A 185 18.09 1.82 3.39
CA GLU A 185 19.41 2.22 2.92
C GLU A 185 20.09 0.98 2.30
N PRO A 186 19.87 0.73 1.00
CA PRO A 186 20.36 -0.47 0.35
C PRO A 186 21.88 -0.55 0.41
N GLN A 187 22.40 -1.71 0.85
CA GLN A 187 23.84 -1.95 0.96
C GLN A 187 24.51 -2.23 -0.39
N ILE A 188 23.73 -2.73 -1.35
CA ILE A 188 24.18 -3.00 -2.71
C ILE A 188 23.50 -2.00 -3.62
N ASP A 189 24.30 -1.22 -4.31
CA ASP A 189 23.83 -0.28 -5.32
C ASP A 189 24.57 -0.51 -6.63
N LEU A 190 23.81 -0.69 -7.70
CA LEU A 190 24.33 -1.09 -9.01
C LEU A 190 24.25 0.08 -9.99
N PRO A 191 25.31 0.35 -10.77
CA PRO A 191 25.24 1.36 -11.81
C PRO A 191 24.27 0.92 -12.92
N ILE A 192 23.58 1.88 -13.53
CA ILE A 192 22.76 1.64 -14.72
C ILE A 192 23.61 1.98 -15.95
N PRO A 193 23.86 1.04 -16.88
CA PRO A 193 24.64 1.32 -18.08
C PRO A 193 24.10 2.51 -18.88
N GLY A 194 24.94 3.51 -19.11
CA GLY A 194 24.60 4.70 -19.89
C GLY A 194 23.75 5.74 -19.15
N GLN A 195 23.55 5.61 -17.84
CA GLN A 195 22.95 6.65 -16.99
C GLN A 195 24.00 7.21 -16.03
N GLU A 196 23.76 8.44 -15.56
CA GLU A 196 24.60 9.11 -14.55
C GLU A 196 24.23 8.74 -13.11
N PHE A 197 23.18 7.92 -12.94
CA PHE A 197 22.66 7.48 -11.65
C PHE A 197 22.57 5.95 -11.57
N THR A 198 22.50 5.44 -10.34
CA THR A 198 22.40 4.02 -10.00
C THR A 198 20.95 3.55 -9.87
N PHE A 199 20.74 2.24 -9.69
CA PHE A 199 19.42 1.69 -9.38
C PHE A 199 18.90 2.18 -8.01
N GLY A 200 19.76 2.28 -7.00
CA GLY A 200 19.41 2.79 -5.68
C GLY A 200 18.98 4.25 -5.73
N GLU A 201 19.73 5.10 -6.44
CA GLU A 201 19.38 6.51 -6.67
C GLU A 201 18.05 6.65 -7.42
N LEU A 202 17.79 5.81 -8.42
CA LEU A 202 16.52 5.79 -9.13
C LEU A 202 15.35 5.42 -8.21
N VAL A 203 15.49 4.37 -7.39
CA VAL A 203 14.44 3.95 -6.46
C VAL A 203 14.19 5.02 -5.40
N ALA A 204 15.25 5.61 -4.83
CA ALA A 204 15.16 6.69 -3.85
C ALA A 204 14.48 7.93 -4.44
N ALA A 205 14.82 8.30 -5.69
CA ALA A 205 14.19 9.39 -6.41
C ALA A 205 12.71 9.13 -6.68
N GLN A 206 12.34 7.89 -7.04
CA GLN A 206 10.94 7.49 -7.23
C GLN A 206 10.14 7.53 -5.92
N ALA A 207 10.72 7.07 -4.82
CA ALA A 207 10.11 7.17 -3.49
C ALA A 207 9.91 8.64 -3.09
N LEU A 208 10.95 9.48 -3.25
CA LEU A 208 10.84 10.91 -2.95
C LEU A 208 9.77 11.62 -3.79
N ALA A 209 9.72 11.33 -5.09
CA ALA A 209 8.72 11.86 -6.00
C ALA A 209 7.30 11.46 -5.60
N ASP A 210 7.13 10.24 -5.14
CA ASP A 210 5.84 9.71 -4.69
C ASP A 210 5.37 10.36 -3.38
N TYR A 211 6.26 10.44 -2.40
CA TYR A 211 6.04 11.17 -1.15
C TYR A 211 5.65 12.63 -1.40
N ALA A 212 6.38 13.32 -2.30
CA ALA A 212 6.08 14.69 -2.69
C ALA A 212 4.73 14.80 -3.43
N ALA A 213 4.39 13.85 -4.30
CA ALA A 213 3.10 13.84 -4.98
C ALA A 213 1.94 13.66 -3.98
N LEU A 214 2.09 12.77 -2.99
CA LEU A 214 1.13 12.58 -1.90
C LEU A 214 0.98 13.86 -1.08
N ASP A 215 2.08 14.53 -0.73
CA ASP A 215 2.05 15.78 0.02
C ASP A 215 1.40 16.93 -0.77
N GLN A 216 1.73 17.10 -2.06
CA GLN A 216 1.11 18.11 -2.94
C GLN A 216 -0.41 17.90 -3.05
N ARG A 217 -0.88 16.65 -2.96
CA ARG A 217 -2.30 16.29 -2.90
C ARG A 217 -2.90 16.37 -1.50
N ARG A 218 -2.12 16.87 -0.52
CA ARG A 218 -2.49 17.00 0.90
C ARG A 218 -2.95 15.67 1.50
N ARG A 219 -2.35 14.56 1.06
CA ARG A 219 -2.57 13.25 1.66
C ARG A 219 -1.93 13.20 3.04
N ARG A 220 -2.50 12.37 3.91
CA ARG A 220 -1.91 12.08 5.23
C ARG A 220 -0.84 11.02 5.01
N VAL A 221 0.42 11.43 5.01
CA VAL A 221 1.55 10.55 4.75
C VAL A 221 2.59 10.68 5.86
N VAL A 222 3.16 9.54 6.26
CA VAL A 222 4.32 9.43 7.13
C VAL A 222 5.37 8.59 6.41
N ARG A 223 6.64 8.97 6.55
CA ARG A 223 7.76 8.15 6.06
C ARG A 223 8.37 7.35 7.22
N LEU A 224 8.68 6.08 6.99
CA LEU A 224 9.38 5.19 7.91
C LEU A 224 10.71 4.76 7.28
N ARG A 225 11.83 5.08 7.94
CA ARG A 225 13.17 4.68 7.52
C ARG A 225 13.61 3.44 8.27
N LEU A 226 14.03 2.41 7.53
CA LEU A 226 14.44 1.12 8.10
C LEU A 226 15.96 0.99 8.31
N GLY A 227 16.76 1.92 7.77
CA GLY A 227 18.22 1.79 7.76
C GLY A 227 18.68 0.62 6.89
N THR A 228 19.77 -0.04 7.28
CA THR A 228 20.49 -1.01 6.44
C THR A 228 20.06 -2.47 6.61
N ASP A 229 19.23 -2.77 7.61
CA ASP A 229 18.68 -4.12 7.90
C ASP A 229 17.15 -4.08 7.94
N PRO A 230 16.49 -4.00 6.76
CA PRO A 230 15.05 -3.82 6.67
C PRO A 230 14.26 -4.96 7.34
N VAL A 231 14.75 -6.19 7.26
CA VAL A 231 14.13 -7.37 7.88
C VAL A 231 14.06 -7.22 9.40
N ARG A 232 15.18 -6.85 10.04
CA ARG A 232 15.19 -6.61 11.49
C ARG A 232 14.33 -5.43 11.87
N SER A 233 14.45 -4.31 11.14
CA SER A 233 13.73 -3.07 11.43
C SER A 233 12.22 -3.25 11.30
N LEU A 234 11.74 -3.92 10.25
CA LEU A 234 10.31 -4.25 10.09
C LEU A 234 9.80 -5.09 11.26
N ARG A 235 10.56 -6.10 11.69
CA ARG A 235 10.18 -6.94 12.84
C ARG A 235 10.08 -6.13 14.13
N GLN A 236 11.02 -5.21 14.35
CA GLN A 236 11.03 -4.34 15.52
C GLN A 236 9.85 -3.36 15.52
N VAL A 237 9.62 -2.69 14.38
CA VAL A 237 8.51 -1.75 14.21
C VAL A 237 7.18 -2.48 14.39
N ALA A 238 7.00 -3.63 13.75
CA ALA A 238 5.83 -4.48 13.92
C ALA A 238 5.62 -4.86 15.40
N ALA A 239 6.67 -5.30 16.10
CA ALA A 239 6.56 -5.59 17.52
C ALA A 239 6.29 -4.34 18.40
N ALA A 240 6.61 -3.13 17.94
CA ALA A 240 6.44 -1.89 18.69
C ALA A 240 5.05 -1.27 18.51
N ILE A 241 4.37 -1.55 17.39
CA ILE A 241 2.99 -1.12 17.14
C ILE A 241 2.05 -2.06 17.91
N ARG A 242 1.72 -1.70 19.14
CA ARG A 242 0.74 -2.42 19.98
C ARG A 242 -0.18 -1.44 20.69
N SER A 243 -1.44 -1.86 20.82
CA SER A 243 -2.54 -1.21 21.56
C SER A 243 -2.20 -0.99 23.02
#